data_AF-A0AA42ZDX8-F1
#
_entry.id   AF-A0AA42ZDX8-F1
#
_cell.length_a   1.000
_cell.length_b   1.000
_cell.length_c   1.000
_cell.angle_alpha   90.00
_cell.angle_beta   90.00
_cell.angle_gamma   90.00
#
_symmetry.space_group_name_H-M   'P 1'
#
loop_
_entity.id
_entity.type
_entity.pdbx_description
1 polymer ?
#
loop_
_entity_poly.entity_id
_entity_poly.type
_entity_poly.pdbx_seq_one_letter_code
_entity_poly.pdbx_strand_id
1 'polypeptide(L)'
;MAHVSTVGEAIRRTNYRDLVQSAAHAFCWMCCYVGKCSNGSDHLFKISDNLSDIVALKFPGECGHCIKSPCRCSPEEMDEDEDKDAKYPQLLERKKNNSYKDRSIDNWLFDFWKIYSGQIHLQTLESVGFHLLEEAGEEAKAVRNLIQFRGILEANITGVDEAYLKHISSIEGLVTEYSTTMSELKERYDKPRTKDAMKDIDLTSNDPLLIRSRIVKAKMDFVVELADTFSWLCAVQLKLFEILTHEKIDDSVVTEFHIEEVLKDRYESSTVEQPMKCYACEHESCECLFYPAIELVAEASLEAAAEESNKP
;
A
#
# COMPACT_ATOMS: atom_id res chain seq x y z
N MET A 1 8.28 -8.84 -0.07
CA MET A 1 9.39 -8.94 0.91
C MET A 1 10.78 -8.90 0.27
N ALA A 2 11.22 -9.89 -0.52
CA ALA A 2 12.60 -9.92 -1.05
C ALA A 2 13.02 -8.62 -1.78
N HIS A 3 12.08 -8.00 -2.52
CA HIS A 3 12.29 -6.73 -3.24
C HIS A 3 12.57 -5.53 -2.32
N VAL A 4 11.93 -5.46 -1.15
CA VAL A 4 12.18 -4.38 -0.19
C VAL A 4 13.48 -4.67 0.58
N SER A 5 13.78 -5.93 0.87
CA SER A 5 15.05 -6.32 1.50
C SER A 5 16.28 -5.93 0.65
N THR A 6 16.19 -5.97 -0.68
CA THR A 6 17.27 -5.48 -1.55
C THR A 6 17.51 -3.97 -1.44
N VAL A 7 16.47 -3.18 -1.15
CA VAL A 7 16.60 -1.75 -0.85
C VAL A 7 17.45 -1.55 0.42
N GLY A 8 17.10 -2.26 1.51
CA GLY A 8 17.85 -2.20 2.76
C GLY A 8 19.30 -2.67 2.61
N GLU A 9 19.54 -3.71 1.82
CA GLU A 9 20.89 -4.18 1.52
C GLU A 9 21.72 -3.15 0.73
N ALA A 10 21.10 -2.48 -0.25
CA ALA A 10 21.76 -1.41 -1.01
C ALA A 10 22.11 -0.20 -0.11
N ILE A 11 21.22 0.19 0.80
CA ILE A 11 21.48 1.21 1.83
C ILE A 11 22.68 0.82 2.68
N ARG A 12 22.71 -0.42 3.20
CA ARG A 12 23.81 -0.92 4.05
C ARG A 12 25.16 -0.92 3.35
N ARG A 13 25.18 -1.14 2.04
CA ARG A 13 26.40 -1.10 1.21
C ARG A 13 26.78 0.31 0.74
N THR A 14 25.93 1.31 1.03
CA THR A 14 26.06 2.67 0.51
C THR A 14 26.17 2.68 -1.03
N ASN A 15 25.52 1.71 -1.70
CA ASN A 15 25.51 1.64 -3.16
C ASN A 15 24.25 2.32 -3.67
N TYR A 16 24.35 3.63 -3.93
CA TYR A 16 23.21 4.44 -4.31
C TYR A 16 22.61 4.05 -5.67
N ARG A 17 23.43 3.55 -6.62
CA ARG A 17 22.92 3.07 -7.91
C ARG A 17 22.06 1.82 -7.72
N ASP A 18 22.56 0.85 -6.95
CA ASP A 18 21.78 -0.36 -6.61
C ASP A 18 20.53 0.00 -5.81
N LEU A 19 20.60 1.05 -4.98
CA LEU A 19 19.46 1.53 -4.18
C LEU A 19 18.31 1.99 -5.06
N VAL A 20 18.56 2.85 -6.05
CA VAL A 20 17.50 3.32 -6.97
C VAL A 20 16.92 2.15 -7.76
N GLN A 21 17.77 1.28 -8.29
CA GLN A 21 17.30 0.11 -9.04
C GLN A 21 16.45 -0.82 -8.18
N SER A 22 16.86 -1.05 -6.93
CA SER A 22 16.10 -1.86 -5.98
C SER A 22 14.79 -1.21 -5.60
N ALA A 23 14.76 0.12 -5.41
CA ALA A 23 13.55 0.86 -5.07
C ALA A 23 12.56 0.91 -6.22
N ALA A 24 13.01 1.13 -7.46
CA ALA A 24 12.17 1.06 -8.65
C ALA A 24 11.55 -0.34 -8.82
N HIS A 25 12.34 -1.38 -8.59
CA HIS A 25 11.85 -2.74 -8.63
C HIS A 25 10.85 -3.04 -7.50
N ALA A 26 11.11 -2.59 -6.27
CA ALA A 26 10.17 -2.71 -5.16
C ALA A 26 8.84 -2.02 -5.47
N PHE A 27 8.87 -0.80 -6.01
CA PHE A 27 7.66 -0.08 -6.44
C PHE A 27 6.91 -0.84 -7.53
N CYS A 28 7.60 -1.29 -8.59
CA CYS A 28 6.98 -2.09 -9.65
C CYS A 28 6.29 -3.34 -9.10
N TRP A 29 6.94 -4.03 -8.16
CA TRP A 29 6.37 -5.20 -7.49
C TRP A 29 5.10 -4.85 -6.71
N MET A 30 5.08 -3.73 -5.96
CA MET A 30 3.90 -3.27 -5.23
C MET A 30 2.73 -3.00 -6.20
N CYS A 31 2.99 -2.30 -7.31
CA CYS A 31 1.98 -2.06 -8.35
C CYS A 31 1.43 -3.36 -8.92
N CYS A 32 2.30 -4.30 -9.28
CA CYS A 32 1.89 -5.61 -9.80
C CYS A 32 1.10 -6.42 -8.77
N TYR A 33 1.49 -6.35 -7.50
CA TYR A 33 0.81 -7.05 -6.42
C TYR A 33 -0.60 -6.51 -6.19
N VAL A 34 -0.78 -5.18 -6.16
CA VAL A 34 -2.11 -4.56 -6.12
C VAL A 34 -2.93 -4.92 -7.36
N GLY A 35 -2.34 -4.86 -8.55
CA GLY A 35 -3.01 -5.26 -9.80
C GLY A 35 -3.50 -6.72 -9.75
N LYS A 36 -2.69 -7.62 -9.20
CA LYS A 36 -3.08 -9.02 -8.98
C LYS A 36 -4.22 -9.14 -7.97
N CYS A 37 -4.17 -8.40 -6.86
CA CYS A 37 -5.27 -8.36 -5.89
C CYS A 37 -6.56 -7.86 -6.55
N SER A 38 -6.51 -6.81 -7.36
CA SER A 38 -7.68 -6.24 -8.03
C SER A 38 -8.31 -7.18 -9.06
N ASN A 39 -7.48 -7.82 -9.89
CA ASN A 39 -7.94 -8.68 -10.98
C ASN A 39 -8.16 -10.15 -10.56
N GLY A 40 -7.72 -10.53 -9.37
CA GLY A 40 -7.87 -11.89 -8.85
C GLY A 40 -9.32 -12.29 -8.60
N SER A 41 -9.57 -13.60 -8.69
CA SER A 41 -10.84 -14.24 -8.31
C SER A 41 -10.94 -14.53 -6.80
N ASP A 42 -9.83 -14.45 -6.07
CA ASP A 42 -9.81 -14.66 -4.62
C ASP A 42 -10.34 -13.41 -3.90
N HIS A 43 -11.64 -13.43 -3.57
CA HIS A 43 -12.32 -12.31 -2.91
C HIS A 43 -11.75 -11.93 -1.54
N LEU A 44 -11.02 -12.84 -0.87
CA LEU A 44 -10.37 -12.55 0.40
C LEU A 44 -9.26 -11.49 0.22
N PHE A 45 -8.45 -11.66 -0.84
CA PHE A 45 -7.37 -10.73 -1.19
C PHE A 45 -7.80 -9.62 -2.14
N LYS A 46 -9.01 -9.71 -2.70
CA LYS A 46 -9.47 -8.73 -3.71
C LYS A 46 -9.55 -7.32 -3.13
N ILE A 47 -8.88 -6.37 -3.77
CA ILE A 47 -8.99 -4.93 -3.51
C ILE A 47 -9.31 -4.24 -4.84
N SER A 48 -10.49 -3.64 -4.96
CA SER A 48 -10.93 -3.00 -6.21
C SER A 48 -10.22 -1.68 -6.49
N ASP A 49 -9.75 -1.00 -5.45
CA ASP A 49 -9.06 0.28 -5.52
C ASP A 49 -7.61 0.11 -6.03
N ASN A 50 -7.14 1.09 -6.80
CA ASN A 50 -5.75 1.12 -7.27
C ASN A 50 -4.78 1.51 -6.14
N LEU A 51 -3.47 1.39 -6.38
CA LEU A 51 -2.44 1.69 -5.37
C LEU A 51 -2.54 3.15 -4.88
N SER A 52 -2.76 4.13 -5.77
CA SER A 52 -2.90 5.53 -5.37
C SER A 52 -4.11 5.75 -4.46
N ASP A 53 -5.25 5.10 -4.72
CA ASP A 53 -6.42 5.17 -3.85
C ASP A 53 -6.17 4.52 -2.48
N ILE A 54 -5.41 3.41 -2.43
CA ILE A 54 -4.97 2.76 -1.19
C ILE A 54 -4.09 3.71 -0.38
N VAL A 55 -3.08 4.31 -1.00
CA VAL A 55 -2.19 5.27 -0.35
C VAL A 55 -2.96 6.49 0.13
N ALA A 56 -3.88 7.00 -0.69
CA ALA A 56 -4.72 8.16 -0.36
C ALA A 56 -5.69 7.93 0.80
N LEU A 57 -6.08 6.69 1.08
CA LEU A 57 -6.84 6.38 2.29
C LEU A 57 -6.04 6.76 3.55
N LYS A 58 -4.74 6.46 3.58
CA LYS A 58 -3.89 6.76 4.74
C LYS A 58 -3.31 8.18 4.69
N PHE A 59 -3.00 8.67 3.49
CA PHE A 59 -2.34 9.95 3.26
C PHE A 59 -3.11 10.82 2.26
N PRO A 60 -4.24 11.42 2.66
CA PRO A 60 -5.05 12.25 1.78
C PRO A 60 -4.45 13.66 1.56
N GLY A 61 -3.12 13.80 1.50
CA GLY A 61 -2.39 15.08 1.48
C GLY A 61 -2.02 15.61 2.87
N GLU A 62 -2.32 14.84 3.91
CA GLU A 62 -2.03 15.11 5.32
C GLU A 62 -1.43 13.86 5.97
N CYS A 63 -0.78 14.00 7.14
CA CYS A 63 -0.28 12.87 7.91
C CYS A 63 -1.45 11.99 8.40
N GLY A 64 -1.40 10.69 8.15
CA GLY A 64 -2.44 9.73 8.57
C GLY A 64 -2.64 9.61 10.08
N HIS A 65 -1.66 10.04 10.89
CA HIS A 65 -1.75 10.03 12.35
C HIS A 65 -2.35 11.32 12.92
N CYS A 66 -1.79 12.49 12.59
CA CYS A 66 -2.22 13.76 13.19
C CYS A 66 -3.19 14.57 12.33
N ILE A 67 -3.48 14.14 11.10
CA ILE A 67 -4.39 14.79 10.14
C ILE A 67 -3.99 16.26 9.95
N LYS A 68 -2.68 16.48 9.75
CA LYS A 68 -2.05 17.80 9.53
C LYS A 68 -0.98 17.71 8.44
N SER A 69 -0.76 18.82 7.76
CA SER A 69 0.34 19.03 6.81
C SER A 69 0.95 20.42 7.05
N PRO A 70 2.22 20.53 7.48
CA PRO A 70 3.16 19.44 7.77
C PRO A 70 2.76 18.61 9.01
N CYS A 71 3.29 17.39 9.09
CA CYS A 71 3.14 16.48 10.22
C CYS A 71 3.66 17.12 11.52
N ARG A 72 2.96 16.87 12.63
CA ARG A 72 3.32 17.34 13.97
C ARG A 72 3.34 16.23 15.02
N CYS A 73 3.41 14.98 14.58
CA CYS A 73 3.48 13.86 15.50
C CYS A 73 4.81 13.89 16.28
N SER A 74 4.73 13.70 17.59
CA SER A 74 5.87 13.24 18.39
C SER A 74 5.87 11.70 18.37
N PRO A 75 7.05 11.05 18.29
CA PRO A 75 7.14 9.59 18.43
C PRO A 75 6.52 9.08 19.74
N GLU A 76 6.74 9.79 20.85
CA GLU A 76 6.18 9.46 22.15
C GLU A 76 4.64 9.52 22.14
N GLU A 77 4.07 10.59 21.60
CA GLU A 77 2.60 10.73 21.49
C GLU A 77 1.99 9.68 20.54
N MET A 78 2.72 9.27 19.51
CA MET A 78 2.26 8.25 18.58
C MET A 78 2.19 6.85 19.22
N ASP A 79 3.06 6.54 20.17
CA ASP A 79 3.04 5.25 20.87
C ASP A 79 1.90 5.16 21.88
N GLU A 80 1.50 6.30 22.46
CA GLU A 80 0.40 6.41 23.42
C GLU A 80 -0.99 6.48 22.77
N ASP A 81 -1.09 6.77 21.46
CA ASP A 81 -2.36 6.81 20.76
C ASP A 81 -2.94 5.39 20.56
N GLU A 82 -3.82 4.99 21.48
CA GLU A 82 -4.48 3.68 21.46
C GLU A 82 -5.54 3.55 20.34
N ASP A 83 -5.99 4.67 19.74
CA ASP A 83 -7.14 4.70 18.82
C ASP A 83 -6.75 5.19 17.41
N LYS A 84 -5.56 4.78 16.94
CA LYS A 84 -5.11 5.02 15.55
C LYS A 84 -6.16 4.58 14.53
N ASP A 85 -6.85 3.49 14.82
CA ASP A 85 -7.82 2.86 13.94
C ASP A 85 -9.16 3.60 13.84
N ALA A 86 -9.55 4.42 14.84
CA ALA A 86 -10.76 5.22 14.73
C ALA A 86 -10.68 6.36 13.70
N LYS A 87 -9.50 6.61 13.14
CA LYS A 87 -9.28 7.69 12.18
C LYS A 87 -9.67 7.33 10.75
N TYR A 88 -9.79 6.05 10.40
CA TYR A 88 -10.07 5.64 9.01
C TYR A 88 -11.33 6.25 8.41
N PRO A 89 -12.47 6.38 9.11
CA PRO A 89 -13.64 7.09 8.58
C PRO A 89 -13.37 8.57 8.26
N GLN A 90 -12.60 9.25 9.12
CA GLN A 90 -12.23 10.65 8.90
C GLN A 90 -11.29 10.78 7.71
N LEU A 91 -10.30 9.90 7.60
CA LEU A 91 -9.36 9.88 6.47
C LEU A 91 -10.06 9.55 5.15
N LEU A 92 -11.03 8.61 5.17
CA LEU A 92 -11.86 8.31 4.01
C LEU A 92 -12.66 9.54 3.54
N GLU A 93 -13.20 10.32 4.47
CA GLU A 93 -13.90 11.57 4.13
C GLU A 93 -12.93 12.61 3.52
N ARG A 94 -11.71 12.73 4.05
CA ARG A 94 -10.67 13.59 3.45
C ARG A 94 -10.30 13.13 2.05
N LYS A 95 -10.14 11.82 1.84
CA LYS A 95 -9.88 11.21 0.54
C LYS A 95 -10.99 11.56 -0.45
N LYS A 96 -12.26 11.43 -0.09
CA LYS A 96 -13.42 11.72 -0.97
C LYS A 96 -13.44 13.15 -1.54
N ASN A 97 -12.82 14.09 -0.84
CA ASN A 97 -12.74 15.49 -1.27
C ASN A 97 -11.66 15.75 -2.34
N ASN A 98 -10.87 14.74 -2.72
CA ASN A 98 -9.79 14.86 -3.68
C ASN A 98 -9.76 13.65 -4.64
N SER A 99 -9.29 13.84 -5.87
CA SER A 99 -9.03 12.73 -6.79
C SER A 99 -7.56 12.31 -6.71
N TYR A 100 -7.31 11.01 -6.62
CA TYR A 100 -5.95 10.43 -6.57
C TYR A 100 -5.68 9.44 -7.71
N LYS A 101 -6.66 9.19 -8.58
CA LYS A 101 -6.62 8.14 -9.61
C LYS A 101 -5.42 8.26 -10.55
N ASP A 102 -5.02 9.49 -10.86
CA ASP A 102 -3.99 9.79 -11.86
C ASP A 102 -2.67 10.29 -11.24
N ARG A 103 -2.44 10.01 -9.96
CA ARG A 103 -1.20 10.43 -9.30
C ARG A 103 -0.02 9.57 -9.73
N SER A 104 1.00 10.23 -10.25
CA SER A 104 2.31 9.63 -10.47
C SER A 104 3.10 9.47 -9.17
N ILE A 105 4.20 8.73 -9.23
CA ILE A 105 5.13 8.62 -8.10
C ILE A 105 5.70 9.98 -7.70
N ASP A 106 5.97 10.87 -8.66
CA ASP A 106 6.44 12.23 -8.39
C ASP A 106 5.40 13.07 -7.63
N ASN A 107 4.11 12.90 -7.95
CA ASN A 107 3.06 13.56 -7.19
C ASN A 107 3.04 13.07 -5.73
N TRP A 108 3.30 11.78 -5.50
CA TRP A 108 3.39 11.22 -4.15
C TRP A 108 4.65 11.68 -3.41
N LEU A 109 5.81 11.70 -4.07
CA LEU A 109 7.06 12.22 -3.50
C LEU A 109 6.88 13.67 -3.03
N PHE A 110 6.22 14.50 -3.84
CA PHE A 110 5.93 15.88 -3.48
C PHE A 110 4.98 16.01 -2.27
N ASP A 111 3.92 15.20 -2.22
CA ASP A 111 3.00 15.18 -1.09
C ASP A 111 3.69 14.73 0.20
N PHE A 112 4.48 13.65 0.14
CA PHE A 112 5.22 13.18 1.30
C PHE A 112 6.31 14.16 1.73
N TRP A 113 6.94 14.87 0.81
CA TRP A 113 7.83 15.97 1.15
C TRP A 113 7.08 17.08 1.92
N LYS A 114 5.88 17.48 1.47
CA LYS A 114 5.06 18.46 2.22
C LYS A 114 4.67 17.97 3.61
N ILE A 115 4.30 16.70 3.72
CA ILE A 115 3.83 16.11 4.98
C ILE A 115 5.01 15.91 5.95
N TYR A 116 6.15 15.39 5.48
CA TYR A 116 7.20 14.83 6.34
C TYR A 116 8.60 15.45 6.19
N SER A 117 8.84 16.39 5.26
CA SER A 117 10.20 16.91 4.97
C SER A 117 11.03 17.25 6.20
N GLY A 118 10.44 17.94 7.19
CA GLY A 118 11.13 18.27 8.43
C GLY A 118 11.62 17.06 9.23
N GLN A 119 10.88 15.94 9.20
CA GLN A 119 11.23 14.71 9.91
C GLN A 119 12.21 13.85 9.12
N ILE A 120 12.00 13.69 7.80
CA ILE A 120 12.89 12.90 6.93
C ILE A 120 14.30 13.50 6.93
N HIS A 121 14.41 14.83 6.95
CA HIS A 121 15.70 15.52 6.99
C HIS A 121 16.53 15.16 8.24
N LEU A 122 15.88 14.95 9.38
CA LEU A 122 16.54 14.66 10.66
C LEU A 122 17.01 13.21 10.80
N GLN A 123 16.47 12.29 10.00
CA GLN A 123 16.81 10.87 10.06
C GLN A 123 17.96 10.53 9.11
N THR A 124 18.75 9.51 9.44
CA THR A 124 19.76 8.96 8.51
C THR A 124 19.10 8.07 7.47
N LEU A 125 19.77 7.82 6.34
CA LEU A 125 19.26 6.92 5.30
C LEU A 125 19.05 5.49 5.82
N GLU A 126 19.90 5.03 6.74
CA GLU A 126 19.76 3.74 7.42
C GLU A 126 18.50 3.70 8.28
N SER A 127 18.24 4.76 9.06
CA SER A 127 17.03 4.86 9.89
C SER A 127 15.76 4.80 9.04
N VAL A 128 15.71 5.56 7.94
CA VAL A 128 14.59 5.53 6.99
C VAL A 128 14.46 4.15 6.34
N GLY A 129 15.58 3.52 5.97
CA GLY A 129 15.62 2.17 5.43
C GLY A 129 15.14 1.09 6.40
N PHE A 130 15.40 1.24 7.70
CA PHE A 130 14.90 0.32 8.73
C PHE A 130 13.39 0.39 8.87
N HIS A 131 12.81 1.59 8.92
CA HIS A 131 11.35 1.73 8.95
C HIS A 131 10.69 1.15 7.70
N LEU A 132 11.25 1.37 6.51
CA LEU A 132 10.75 0.70 5.30
C LEU A 132 10.70 -0.84 5.45
N LEU A 133 11.72 -1.45 6.05
CA LEU A 133 11.76 -2.90 6.25
C LEU A 133 10.79 -3.38 7.35
N GLU A 134 10.60 -2.57 8.38
CA GLU A 134 9.62 -2.79 9.45
C GLU A 134 8.20 -2.85 8.87
N GLU A 135 7.79 -1.82 8.14
CA GLU A 135 6.45 -1.75 7.55
C GLU A 135 6.20 -2.87 6.53
N ALA A 136 7.19 -3.19 5.69
CA ALA A 136 7.08 -4.33 4.78
C ALA A 136 6.89 -5.66 5.54
N GLY A 137 7.51 -5.78 6.72
CA GLY A 137 7.31 -6.91 7.62
C GLY A 137 5.90 -6.96 8.21
N GLU A 138 5.32 -5.81 8.55
CA GLU A 138 3.94 -5.69 9.02
C GLU A 138 2.95 -6.01 7.90
N GLU A 139 3.18 -5.52 6.67
CA GLU A 139 2.41 -5.89 5.47
C GLU A 139 2.43 -7.42 5.25
N ALA A 140 3.60 -8.04 5.33
CA ALA A 140 3.73 -9.50 5.19
C ALA A 140 3.04 -10.27 6.33
N LYS A 141 2.98 -9.72 7.53
CA LYS A 141 2.21 -10.28 8.65
C LYS A 141 0.71 -10.19 8.37
N ALA A 142 0.21 -9.06 7.86
CA ALA A 142 -1.19 -8.91 7.48
C ALA A 142 -1.61 -9.91 6.39
N VAL A 143 -0.77 -10.09 5.36
CA VAL A 143 -0.99 -11.11 4.31
C VAL A 143 -1.05 -12.53 4.91
N ARG A 144 -0.13 -12.88 5.81
CA ARG A 144 -0.17 -14.19 6.49
C ARG A 144 -1.44 -14.39 7.32
N ASN A 145 -1.91 -13.34 8.01
CA ASN A 145 -3.16 -13.39 8.75
C ASN A 145 -4.35 -13.65 7.80
N LEU A 146 -4.39 -12.99 6.64
CA LEU A 146 -5.41 -13.26 5.61
C LEU A 146 -5.38 -14.73 5.14
N ILE A 147 -4.20 -15.29 4.84
CA ILE A 147 -4.08 -16.68 4.38
C ILE A 147 -4.74 -17.67 5.36
N GLN A 148 -4.62 -17.43 6.66
CA GLN A 148 -5.19 -18.31 7.70
C GLN A 148 -6.72 -18.41 7.62
N PHE A 149 -7.41 -17.40 7.07
CA PHE A 149 -8.87 -17.44 6.93
C PHE A 149 -9.36 -18.29 5.76
N ARG A 150 -8.50 -18.76 4.85
CA ARG A 150 -8.94 -19.62 3.73
C ARG A 150 -9.64 -20.90 4.21
N GLY A 151 -9.06 -21.60 5.18
CA GLY A 151 -9.67 -22.81 5.74
C GLY A 151 -10.99 -22.52 6.48
N ILE A 152 -11.14 -21.31 7.02
CA ILE A 152 -12.38 -20.85 7.68
C ILE A 152 -13.48 -20.59 6.64
N LEU A 153 -13.13 -19.99 5.50
CA LEU A 153 -14.07 -19.78 4.38
C LEU A 153 -14.51 -21.10 3.74
N GLU A 154 -13.59 -22.06 3.57
CA GLU A 154 -13.89 -23.40 3.05
C GLU A 154 -14.89 -24.16 3.94
N ALA A 155 -14.93 -23.86 5.25
CA ALA A 155 -15.87 -24.44 6.19
C ALA A 155 -17.30 -23.85 6.08
N ASN A 156 -17.54 -22.88 5.19
CA ASN A 156 -18.86 -22.25 4.94
C ASN A 156 -19.53 -21.70 6.21
N ILE A 157 -18.78 -20.96 7.03
CA ILE A 157 -19.33 -20.38 8.25
C ILE A 157 -20.36 -19.29 7.90
N THR A 158 -21.52 -19.34 8.55
CA THR A 158 -22.62 -18.40 8.35
C THR A 158 -22.16 -16.95 8.53
N GLY A 159 -22.53 -16.06 7.59
CA GLY A 159 -22.28 -14.62 7.69
C GLY A 159 -20.98 -14.13 7.04
N VAL A 160 -20.18 -15.03 6.45
CA VAL A 160 -19.01 -14.67 5.64
C VAL A 160 -19.17 -15.30 4.26
N ASP A 161 -20.07 -14.73 3.46
CA ASP A 161 -20.34 -15.20 2.10
C ASP A 161 -19.58 -14.38 1.04
N GLU A 162 -19.74 -14.76 -0.22
CA GLU A 162 -19.10 -14.07 -1.35
C GLU A 162 -19.56 -12.60 -1.46
N ALA A 163 -20.82 -12.30 -1.14
CA ALA A 163 -21.34 -10.93 -1.18
C ALA A 163 -20.67 -10.05 -0.12
N TYR A 164 -20.45 -10.60 1.08
CA TYR A 164 -19.68 -9.96 2.14
C TYR A 164 -18.23 -9.68 1.71
N LEU A 165 -17.54 -10.69 1.16
CA LEU A 165 -16.16 -10.51 0.71
C LEU A 165 -16.03 -9.49 -0.44
N LYS A 166 -17.03 -9.44 -1.34
CA LYS A 166 -17.15 -8.39 -2.37
C LYS A 166 -17.38 -7.01 -1.77
N HIS A 167 -18.21 -6.89 -0.75
CA HIS A 167 -18.45 -5.61 -0.07
C HIS A 167 -17.15 -5.04 0.50
N ILE A 168 -16.35 -5.86 1.21
CA ILE A 168 -15.07 -5.43 1.78
C ILE A 168 -13.91 -5.46 0.78
N SER A 169 -14.19 -5.59 -0.51
CA SER A 169 -13.16 -5.48 -1.55
C SER A 169 -12.89 -4.04 -1.97
N SER A 170 -13.80 -3.10 -1.70
CA SER A 170 -13.50 -1.68 -1.86
C SER A 170 -13.01 -1.06 -0.55
N ILE A 171 -12.21 -0.01 -0.64
CA ILE A 171 -11.76 0.77 0.53
C ILE A 171 -12.96 1.28 1.34
N GLU A 172 -13.99 1.81 0.68
CA GLU A 172 -15.17 2.35 1.35
C GLU A 172 -15.95 1.28 2.12
N GLY A 173 -16.17 0.12 1.49
CA GLY A 173 -16.84 -1.01 2.13
C GLY A 173 -16.01 -1.57 3.29
N LEU A 174 -14.69 -1.69 3.09
CA LEU A 174 -13.78 -2.15 4.14
C LEU A 174 -13.77 -1.23 5.36
N VAL A 175 -13.67 0.09 5.19
CA VAL A 175 -13.67 1.07 6.31
C VAL A 175 -15.01 1.09 7.04
N THR A 176 -16.12 0.98 6.31
CA THR A 176 -17.47 0.95 6.88
C THR A 176 -17.67 -0.30 7.72
N GLU A 177 -17.30 -1.46 7.18
CA GLU A 177 -17.40 -2.73 7.88
C GLU A 177 -16.43 -2.79 9.08
N TYR A 178 -15.22 -2.25 8.95
CA TYR A 178 -14.26 -2.13 10.06
C TYR A 178 -14.85 -1.32 11.21
N SER A 179 -15.42 -0.16 10.91
CA SER A 179 -16.04 0.71 11.92
C SER A 179 -17.25 0.07 12.60
N THR A 180 -18.06 -0.67 11.82
CA THR A 180 -19.25 -1.37 12.29
C THR A 180 -18.85 -2.50 13.24
N THR A 181 -17.98 -3.41 12.78
CA THR A 181 -17.53 -4.55 13.58
C THR A 181 -16.80 -4.13 14.86
N MET A 182 -15.95 -3.11 14.81
CA MET A 182 -15.29 -2.58 16.03
C MET A 182 -16.28 -1.96 17.02
N SER A 183 -17.39 -1.38 16.55
CA SER A 183 -18.44 -0.85 17.42
C SER A 183 -19.27 -1.96 18.06
N GLU A 184 -19.63 -2.99 17.29
CA GLU A 184 -20.34 -4.17 17.79
C GLU A 184 -19.52 -4.95 18.82
N LEU A 185 -18.21 -5.10 18.61
CA LEU A 185 -17.31 -5.71 19.60
C LEU A 185 -17.25 -4.89 20.89
N LYS A 186 -17.14 -3.56 20.78
CA LYS A 186 -17.14 -2.67 21.94
C LYS A 186 -18.42 -2.83 22.77
N GLU A 187 -19.58 -2.82 22.11
CA GLU A 187 -20.88 -3.00 22.77
C GLU A 187 -21.00 -4.39 23.42
N ARG A 188 -20.57 -5.45 22.72
CA ARG A 188 -20.72 -6.83 23.19
C ARG A 188 -19.82 -7.18 24.37
N TYR A 189 -18.60 -6.64 24.41
CA TYR A 189 -17.61 -7.00 25.41
C TYR A 189 -17.37 -5.92 26.48
N ASP A 190 -18.03 -4.76 26.37
CA ASP A 190 -17.83 -3.59 27.24
C ASP A 190 -16.35 -3.21 27.43
N LYS A 191 -15.56 -3.39 26.36
CA LYS A 191 -14.13 -3.07 26.35
C LYS A 191 -13.88 -1.80 25.54
N PRO A 192 -13.03 -0.89 26.04
CA PRO A 192 -12.61 0.26 25.24
C PRO A 192 -11.92 -0.23 23.95
N ARG A 193 -11.94 0.59 22.89
CA ARG A 193 -11.20 0.31 21.65
C ARG A 193 -9.72 0.48 21.94
N THR A 194 -9.10 -0.55 22.52
CA THR A 194 -7.66 -0.56 22.77
C THR A 194 -7.07 -1.78 22.09
N LYS A 195 -5.77 -1.71 21.76
CA LYS A 195 -5.01 -2.87 21.26
C LYS A 195 -5.14 -4.10 22.17
N ASP A 196 -5.41 -3.89 23.46
CA ASP A 196 -5.57 -4.94 24.45
C ASP A 196 -6.97 -5.59 24.43
N ALA A 197 -8.00 -4.89 23.95
CA ALA A 197 -9.36 -5.44 23.92
C ALA A 197 -9.45 -6.71 23.06
N MET A 198 -8.63 -6.81 22.00
CA MET A 198 -8.56 -8.02 21.17
C MET A 198 -7.73 -9.15 21.76
N LYS A 199 -6.85 -8.89 22.74
CA LYS A 199 -6.02 -9.95 23.35
C LYS A 199 -6.84 -10.96 24.14
N ASP A 200 -7.95 -10.51 24.69
CA ASP A 200 -8.87 -11.34 25.48
C ASP A 200 -9.97 -12.00 24.64
N ILE A 201 -10.04 -11.69 23.34
CA ILE A 201 -10.98 -12.33 22.43
C ILE A 201 -10.41 -13.68 22.03
N ASP A 202 -11.19 -14.74 22.23
CA ASP A 202 -10.83 -16.07 21.76
C ASP A 202 -10.74 -16.09 20.23
N LEU A 203 -9.52 -16.00 19.72
CA LEU A 203 -9.21 -16.06 18.29
C LEU A 203 -9.47 -17.45 17.69
N THR A 204 -9.82 -18.47 18.49
CA THR A 204 -10.24 -19.78 17.98
C THR A 204 -11.76 -19.91 17.86
N SER A 205 -12.50 -18.90 18.32
CA SER A 205 -13.96 -18.91 18.27
C SER A 205 -14.50 -18.95 16.84
N ASN A 206 -15.52 -19.78 16.64
CA ASN A 206 -16.31 -19.86 15.42
C ASN A 206 -17.51 -18.90 15.41
N ASP A 207 -17.56 -17.94 16.33
CA ASP A 207 -18.57 -16.90 16.33
C ASP A 207 -18.48 -16.07 15.03
N PRO A 208 -19.56 -15.98 14.23
CA PRO A 208 -19.58 -15.22 12.99
C PRO A 208 -19.09 -13.77 13.10
N LEU A 209 -19.44 -13.09 14.19
CA LEU A 209 -19.02 -11.70 14.42
C LEU A 209 -17.50 -11.62 14.64
N LEU A 210 -16.94 -12.56 15.40
CA LEU A 210 -15.49 -12.63 15.66
C LEU A 210 -14.71 -13.03 14.42
N ILE A 211 -15.29 -13.84 13.53
CA ILE A 211 -14.64 -14.18 12.26
C ILE A 211 -14.64 -12.97 11.32
N ARG A 212 -15.80 -12.31 11.15
CA ARG A 212 -15.94 -11.09 10.34
C ARG A 212 -14.97 -10.01 10.79
N SER A 213 -14.94 -9.69 12.08
CA SER A 213 -14.06 -8.66 12.62
C SER A 213 -12.57 -8.97 12.39
N ARG A 214 -12.16 -10.23 12.51
CA ARG A 214 -10.78 -10.64 12.26
C ARG A 214 -10.39 -10.58 10.78
N ILE A 215 -11.29 -10.98 9.87
CA ILE A 215 -11.06 -10.87 8.42
C ILE A 215 -10.93 -9.40 8.03
N VAL A 216 -11.87 -8.57 8.47
CA VAL A 216 -11.91 -7.13 8.19
C VAL A 216 -10.69 -6.43 8.77
N LYS A 217 -10.30 -6.76 10.00
CA LYS A 217 -9.07 -6.24 10.59
C LYS A 217 -7.85 -6.64 9.77
N ALA A 218 -7.68 -7.93 9.46
CA ALA A 218 -6.53 -8.40 8.69
C ALA A 218 -6.44 -7.74 7.30
N LYS A 219 -7.59 -7.49 6.66
CA LYS A 219 -7.67 -6.80 5.37
C LYS A 219 -7.38 -5.30 5.50
N MET A 220 -7.86 -4.66 6.56
CA MET A 220 -7.55 -3.26 6.86
C MET A 220 -6.05 -3.08 7.16
N ASP A 221 -5.48 -3.92 8.03
CA ASP A 221 -4.03 -3.95 8.31
C ASP A 221 -3.27 -4.08 6.99
N PHE A 222 -3.67 -5.00 6.10
CA PHE A 222 -3.02 -5.15 4.79
C PHE A 222 -3.04 -3.87 3.94
N VAL A 223 -4.19 -3.20 3.82
CA VAL A 223 -4.33 -1.94 3.06
C VAL A 223 -3.47 -0.83 3.68
N VAL A 224 -3.47 -0.74 5.00
CA VAL A 224 -2.79 0.30 5.78
C VAL A 224 -1.27 0.14 5.76
N GLU A 225 -0.77 -1.10 5.93
CA GLU A 225 0.67 -1.37 5.91
C GLU A 225 1.25 -1.33 4.50
N LEU A 226 0.45 -1.64 3.48
CA LEU A 226 0.83 -1.43 2.09
C LEU A 226 1.04 0.07 1.79
N ALA A 227 0.15 0.93 2.30
CA ALA A 227 0.28 2.37 2.17
C ALA A 227 1.51 2.91 2.94
N ASP A 228 1.80 2.39 4.13
CA ASP A 228 3.00 2.78 4.89
C ASP A 228 4.28 2.34 4.20
N THR A 229 4.34 1.09 3.75
CA THR A 229 5.47 0.57 2.97
C THR A 229 5.75 1.47 1.76
N PHE A 230 4.70 1.92 1.07
CA PHE A 230 4.85 2.86 -0.05
C PHE A 230 5.38 4.22 0.42
N SER A 231 4.85 4.77 1.51
CA SER A 231 5.28 6.06 2.04
C SER A 231 6.76 6.07 2.45
N TRP A 232 7.24 4.99 3.08
CA TRP A 232 8.64 4.85 3.46
C TRP A 232 9.55 4.59 2.26
N LEU A 233 9.05 3.93 1.22
CA LEU A 233 9.77 3.81 -0.05
C LEU A 233 9.97 5.21 -0.66
N CYS A 234 8.95 6.06 -0.64
CA CYS A 234 9.07 7.47 -1.00
C CYS A 234 10.05 8.22 -0.09
N ALA A 235 10.05 7.97 1.22
CA ALA A 235 10.99 8.60 2.15
C ALA A 235 12.46 8.23 1.84
N VAL A 236 12.74 6.97 1.45
CA VAL A 236 14.07 6.55 0.98
C VAL A 236 14.49 7.38 -0.24
N GLN A 237 13.59 7.57 -1.21
CA GLN A 237 13.88 8.37 -2.40
C GLN A 237 14.14 9.83 -2.07
N LEU A 238 13.28 10.44 -1.24
CA LEU A 238 13.44 11.82 -0.80
C LEU A 238 14.78 12.02 -0.06
N LYS A 239 15.14 11.09 0.82
CA LYS A 239 16.41 11.16 1.55
C LYS A 239 17.62 10.97 0.65
N LEU A 240 17.51 10.07 -0.33
CA LEU A 240 18.57 9.89 -1.32
C LEU A 240 18.75 11.16 -2.16
N PHE A 241 17.67 11.75 -2.66
CA PHE A 241 17.71 13.00 -3.42
C PHE A 241 18.37 14.14 -2.63
N GLU A 242 18.05 14.26 -1.34
CA GLU A 242 18.69 15.21 -0.42
C GLU A 242 20.20 14.99 -0.33
N ILE A 243 20.65 13.75 -0.12
CA ILE A 243 22.08 13.40 -0.05
C ILE A 243 22.78 13.77 -1.36
N LEU A 244 22.23 13.35 -2.51
CA LEU A 244 22.83 13.60 -3.82
C LEU A 244 22.97 15.10 -4.12
N THR A 245 21.94 15.89 -3.75
CA THR A 245 21.93 17.35 -3.92
C THR A 245 23.00 18.03 -3.06
N HIS A 246 23.19 17.58 -1.81
CA HIS A 246 24.15 18.19 -0.90
C HIS A 246 25.61 17.81 -1.18
N GLU A 247 25.86 16.58 -1.65
CA GLU A 247 27.20 16.08 -1.98
C GLU A 247 27.75 16.64 -3.30
N LYS A 248 26.98 17.48 -4.02
CA LYS A 248 27.34 18.05 -5.33
C LYS A 248 27.73 16.97 -6.34
N ILE A 249 27.01 15.86 -6.30
CA ILE A 249 27.13 14.80 -7.30
C ILE A 249 26.63 15.37 -8.64
N ASP A 250 27.27 14.99 -9.74
CA ASP A 250 26.97 15.48 -11.10
C ASP A 250 25.47 15.32 -11.45
N ASP A 251 24.84 16.34 -12.04
CA ASP A 251 23.41 16.35 -12.40
C ASP A 251 23.03 15.17 -13.31
N SER A 252 23.95 14.71 -14.16
CA SER A 252 23.73 13.50 -14.99
C SER A 252 23.54 12.25 -14.15
N VAL A 253 24.25 12.17 -13.01
CA VAL A 253 24.07 11.11 -12.03
C VAL A 253 22.75 11.31 -11.30
N VAL A 254 22.34 12.53 -10.92
CA VAL A 254 21.02 12.74 -10.28
C VAL A 254 19.86 12.27 -11.19
N THR A 255 19.98 12.49 -12.50
CA THR A 255 18.95 12.10 -13.47
C THR A 255 18.80 10.58 -13.58
N GLU A 256 19.89 9.81 -13.50
CA GLU A 256 19.86 8.33 -13.43
C GLU A 256 19.12 7.79 -12.18
N PHE A 257 18.84 8.67 -11.20
CA PHE A 257 18.36 8.29 -9.87
C PHE A 257 16.87 8.56 -9.67
N HIS A 258 16.17 8.98 -10.74
CA HIS A 258 14.71 9.04 -10.75
C HIS A 258 14.12 7.65 -10.99
N ILE A 259 13.31 7.15 -10.04
CA ILE A 259 12.62 5.87 -10.20
C ILE A 259 11.83 5.82 -11.50
N GLU A 260 11.13 6.90 -11.87
CA GLU A 260 10.33 6.91 -13.10
C GLU A 260 11.19 6.67 -14.35
N GLU A 261 12.37 7.25 -14.43
CA GLU A 261 13.29 7.04 -15.55
C GLU A 261 13.86 5.62 -15.55
N VAL A 262 14.17 5.05 -14.38
CA VAL A 262 14.57 3.63 -14.27
C VAL A 262 13.41 2.70 -14.66
N LEU A 263 12.17 3.07 -14.34
CA LEU A 263 11.00 2.30 -14.75
C LEU A 263 10.80 2.39 -16.27
N LYS A 264 10.94 3.58 -16.86
CA LYS A 264 10.85 3.77 -18.31
C LYS A 264 11.93 2.97 -19.04
N ASP A 265 13.20 3.17 -18.67
CA ASP A 265 14.33 2.45 -19.27
C ASP A 265 14.17 0.92 -19.23
N ARG A 266 13.61 0.38 -18.14
CA ARG A 266 13.51 -1.08 -17.94
C ARG A 266 12.19 -1.71 -18.39
N TYR A 267 11.10 -0.98 -18.32
CA TYR A 267 9.75 -1.52 -18.52
C TYR A 267 8.96 -0.81 -19.60
N GLU A 268 9.33 0.41 -20.00
CA GLU A 268 8.72 1.04 -21.17
C GLU A 268 9.22 0.31 -22.41
N SER A 269 8.28 -0.39 -23.05
CA SER A 269 8.58 -0.99 -24.33
C SER A 269 8.83 0.12 -25.35
N SER A 270 9.90 -0.02 -26.13
CA SER A 270 10.20 0.87 -27.25
C SER A 270 9.12 0.88 -28.34
N THR A 271 8.20 -0.11 -28.34
CA THR A 271 7.09 -0.24 -29.29
C THR A 271 5.86 -0.87 -28.63
N VAL A 272 4.64 -0.48 -29.04
CA VAL A 272 3.38 -1.10 -28.58
C VAL A 272 3.35 -2.62 -28.78
N GLU A 273 4.17 -3.13 -29.70
CA GLU A 273 4.23 -4.55 -30.10
C GLU A 273 5.18 -5.40 -29.25
N GLN A 274 6.06 -4.79 -28.45
CA GLN A 274 6.97 -5.52 -27.58
C GLN A 274 6.34 -5.63 -26.17
N PRO A 275 5.95 -6.84 -25.72
CA PRO A 275 5.41 -7.01 -24.38
C PRO A 275 6.49 -6.71 -23.33
N MET A 276 6.08 -6.14 -22.18
CA MET A 276 7.01 -5.88 -21.08
C MET A 276 7.64 -7.18 -20.57
N LYS A 277 8.94 -7.14 -20.29
CA LYS A 277 9.66 -8.27 -19.71
C LYS A 277 9.52 -8.26 -18.19
N CYS A 278 9.27 -9.42 -17.63
CA CYS A 278 9.19 -9.64 -16.21
C CYS A 278 10.57 -9.52 -15.56
N TYR A 279 10.78 -8.60 -14.63
CA TYR A 279 12.11 -8.37 -14.04
C TYR A 279 12.75 -9.64 -13.45
N ALA A 280 11.96 -10.48 -12.79
CA ALA A 280 12.50 -11.61 -12.04
C ALA A 280 13.08 -12.71 -12.95
N CYS A 281 12.52 -12.89 -14.15
CA CYS A 281 12.93 -13.97 -15.06
C CYS A 281 13.33 -13.49 -16.45
N GLU A 282 13.17 -12.20 -16.75
CA GLU A 282 13.42 -11.56 -18.05
C GLU A 282 12.59 -12.10 -19.22
N HIS A 283 11.54 -12.90 -18.96
CA HIS A 283 10.66 -13.44 -20.00
C HIS A 283 9.48 -12.50 -20.27
N GLU A 284 9.06 -12.46 -21.55
CA GLU A 284 7.89 -11.73 -22.06
C GLU A 284 6.58 -12.40 -21.64
N SER A 285 6.53 -13.74 -21.67
CA SER A 285 5.41 -14.55 -21.16
C SER A 285 5.74 -15.07 -19.77
N CYS A 286 5.72 -14.19 -18.78
CA CYS A 286 6.16 -14.52 -17.43
C CYS A 286 5.17 -15.44 -16.69
N GLU A 287 5.58 -16.66 -16.36
CA GLU A 287 4.84 -17.54 -15.43
C GLU A 287 5.15 -17.24 -13.95
N CYS A 288 6.06 -16.30 -13.66
CA CYS A 288 6.20 -15.84 -12.28
C CYS A 288 4.85 -15.26 -11.87
N LEU A 289 4.25 -15.81 -10.82
CA LEU A 289 2.87 -15.60 -10.35
C LEU A 289 2.45 -14.13 -10.11
N PHE A 290 3.27 -13.13 -10.44
CA PHE A 290 3.11 -11.71 -10.20
C PHE A 290 2.89 -10.88 -11.47
N TYR A 291 2.83 -11.48 -12.66
CA TYR A 291 2.57 -10.76 -13.92
C TYR A 291 1.43 -11.44 -14.69
N PRO A 292 0.17 -10.98 -14.51
CA PRO A 292 -0.53 -10.48 -15.69
C PRO A 292 -1.49 -9.34 -15.30
N ALA A 293 -1.10 -8.08 -15.47
CA ALA A 293 -2.05 -6.96 -15.39
C ALA A 293 -1.48 -5.65 -15.97
N ILE A 294 -1.07 -5.62 -17.24
CA ILE A 294 -1.00 -4.34 -17.98
C ILE A 294 -1.79 -4.39 -19.29
N GLU A 295 -2.10 -5.56 -19.85
CA GLU A 295 -2.88 -5.64 -21.10
C GLU A 295 -4.37 -5.25 -20.96
N LEU A 296 -4.96 -5.19 -19.75
CA LEU A 296 -6.40 -4.92 -19.59
C LEU A 296 -6.79 -3.45 -19.34
N VAL A 297 -5.84 -2.55 -19.04
CA VAL A 297 -6.18 -1.13 -18.83
C VAL A 297 -6.24 -0.36 -20.14
N ALA A 298 -5.47 -0.78 -21.16
CA ALA A 298 -5.50 -0.19 -22.50
C ALA A 298 -6.81 -0.53 -23.25
N GLU A 299 -7.28 -1.79 -23.17
CA GLU A 299 -8.51 -2.20 -23.86
C GLU A 299 -9.77 -1.63 -23.20
N ALA A 300 -9.87 -1.63 -21.86
CA ALA A 300 -11.03 -1.08 -21.16
C ALA A 300 -11.18 0.45 -21.32
N SER A 301 -10.07 1.18 -21.48
CA SER A 301 -10.10 2.64 -21.73
C SER A 301 -10.50 2.96 -23.17
N LEU A 302 -10.14 2.10 -24.13
CA LEU A 302 -10.53 2.25 -25.53
C LEU A 302 -12.00 1.87 -25.76
N GLU A 303 -12.51 0.83 -25.09
CA GLU A 303 -13.93 0.46 -25.15
C GLU A 303 -14.84 1.53 -24.50
N ALA A 304 -14.44 2.08 -23.34
CA ALA A 304 -15.19 3.16 -22.70
C ALA A 304 -15.24 4.45 -23.55
N ALA A 305 -14.14 4.79 -24.22
CA ALA A 305 -14.07 5.93 -25.15
C ALA A 305 -14.87 5.68 -26.45
N ALA A 306 -14.93 4.43 -26.91
CA ALA A 306 -15.74 4.01 -28.06
C ALA A 306 -17.26 4.00 -27.76
N GLU A 307 -17.64 3.72 -26.51
CA GLU A 307 -19.04 3.79 -26.07
C GLU A 307 -19.53 5.23 -25.83
N GLU A 308 -18.66 6.14 -25.37
CA GLU A 308 -19.01 7.56 -25.23
C GLU A 308 -19.14 8.30 -26.57
N SER A 309 -18.36 7.89 -27.59
CA SER A 309 -18.42 8.47 -28.94
C SER A 309 -19.61 7.99 -29.78
N ASN A 310 -20.35 6.98 -29.32
CA ASN A 310 -21.55 6.43 -29.99
C ASN A 310 -22.87 6.78 -29.29
N LYS A 311 -22.87 7.65 -28.28
CA LYS A 311 -24.12 8.19 -27.71
C LYS A 311 -24.65 9.32 -28.63
N PRO A 312 -25.87 9.19 -29.18
CA PRO A 312 -26.47 10.19 -30.07
C PRO A 312 -26.87 11.48 -29.35
#